data_AF-A0A3D3KRV0-F1
#
_entry.id   AF-A0A3D3KRV0-F1
#
_cell.length_a   1.000
_cell.length_b   1.000
_cell.length_c   1.000
_cell.angle_alpha   90.00
_cell.angle_beta   90.00
_cell.angle_gamma   90.00
#
_symmetry.space_group_name_H-M   'P 1'
#
loop_
_entity.id
_entity.type
_entity.pdbx_description
1 polymer ?
#
loop_
_entity_poly.entity_id
_entity_poly.type
_entity_poly.pdbx_seq_one_letter_code
_entity_poly.pdbx_strand_id
1 'polypeptide(L)'
;AIRSTPWNLVTEIIGTFVLVFVILTFGGTPSGLGPLAVALLVVGIGVSLGGPTGYAINPARDLGPRIAHAILPIRGKGSSDWAYSWIPVAGPLIGGTLAGLVAFWVPMIMPAIAG
;
A
#
# COMPACT_ATOMS: atom_id res chain seq x y z
N ALA A 1 2.27 -9.60 -12.29
CA ALA A 1 2.61 -10.18 -10.98
C ALA A 1 3.09 -11.61 -11.18
N ILE A 2 4.24 -11.96 -10.59
CA ILE A 2 4.66 -13.36 -10.51
C ILE A 2 3.77 -14.00 -9.44
N ARG A 3 3.12 -15.12 -9.76
CA ARG A 3 2.15 -15.72 -8.83
C ARG A 3 2.87 -16.43 -7.70
N SER A 4 2.82 -15.82 -6.52
CA SER A 4 3.15 -16.46 -5.27
C SER A 4 2.25 -15.89 -4.17
N THR A 5 1.10 -16.53 -3.94
CA THR A 5 0.02 -15.97 -3.11
C THR A 5 0.48 -15.51 -1.73
N PRO A 6 1.26 -16.29 -0.95
CA PRO A 6 1.71 -15.86 0.37
C PRO A 6 2.67 -14.67 0.30
N TRP A 7 3.65 -14.73 -0.62
CA TRP A 7 4.65 -13.68 -0.75
C TRP A 7 4.09 -12.38 -1.32
N ASN A 8 3.10 -12.48 -2.20
CA ASN A 8 2.40 -11.32 -2.75
C ASN A 8 1.59 -10.62 -1.66
N LEU A 9 0.91 -11.37 -0.80
CA LEU A 9 0.23 -10.82 0.37
C LEU A 9 1.22 -10.12 1.32
N VAL A 10 2.33 -10.77 1.66
CA VAL A 10 3.39 -10.18 2.51
C VAL A 10 3.94 -8.89 1.91
N THR A 11 4.20 -8.87 0.59
CA THR A 11 4.70 -7.69 -0.11
C THR A 11 3.72 -6.51 -0.02
N GLU A 12 2.43 -6.74 -0.24
CA GLU A 12 1.39 -5.72 -0.11
C GLU A 12 1.22 -5.21 1.33
N ILE A 13 1.34 -6.11 2.32
CA ILE A 13 1.33 -5.73 3.74
C ILE A 13 2.50 -4.80 4.06
N ILE A 14 3.72 -5.18 3.68
CA ILE A 14 4.93 -4.40 3.95
C ILE A 14 4.88 -3.05 3.24
N GLY A 15 4.57 -3.04 1.93
CA GLY A 15 4.50 -1.82 1.15
C GLY A 15 3.48 -0.83 1.70
N THR A 16 2.29 -1.31 2.08
CA THR A 16 1.25 -0.46 2.65
C THR A 16 1.56 -0.01 4.07
N PHE A 17 2.17 -0.88 4.88
CA PHE A 17 2.63 -0.52 6.22
C PHE A 17 3.60 0.68 6.13
N VAL A 18 4.61 0.59 5.27
CA VAL A 18 5.60 1.65 5.10
C VAL A 18 4.93 2.94 4.61
N LEU A 19 4.04 2.86 3.62
CA LEU A 19 3.30 4.01 3.11
C LEU A 19 2.53 4.74 4.23
N VAL A 20 1.67 4.01 4.94
CA VAL A 20 0.78 4.58 5.96
C VAL A 20 1.57 5.05 7.18
N PHE A 21 2.57 4.28 7.62
CA PHE A 21 3.38 4.62 8.79
C PHE A 21 4.13 5.94 8.61
N VAL A 22 4.77 6.13 7.44
CA VAL A 22 5.47 7.38 7.12
C VAL A 22 4.48 8.53 7.02
N ILE A 23 3.34 8.36 6.35
CA ILE A 23 2.32 9.42 6.26
C ILE A 23 1.86 9.85 7.66
N LEU A 24 1.56 8.92 8.55
CA LEU A 24 1.07 9.23 9.90
C LEU A 24 2.15 9.87 10.78
N THR A 25 3.39 9.41 10.69
CA THR A 25 4.50 9.93 11.52
C THR A 25 4.95 11.30 11.05
N PHE A 26 4.92 11.58 9.75
CA PHE A 26 5.39 12.84 9.17
C PHE A 26 4.26 13.85 8.90
N GLY A 27 2.99 13.45 8.97
CA GLY A 27 1.83 14.27 8.61
C GLY A 27 1.64 15.54 9.47
N GLY A 28 2.20 15.57 10.69
CA GLY A 28 2.20 16.77 11.55
C GLY A 28 3.33 17.76 11.27
N THR A 29 4.23 17.46 10.33
CA THR A 29 5.39 18.30 10.03
C THR A 29 4.98 19.47 9.13
N PRO A 30 5.18 20.74 9.52
CA PRO A 30 4.86 21.87 8.67
C PRO A 30 5.78 21.89 7.45
N SER A 31 5.29 21.46 6.29
CA SER A 31 6.00 21.68 5.02
C SER A 31 5.04 21.64 3.83
N GLY A 32 5.23 22.55 2.88
CA GLY A 32 4.56 22.49 1.57
C GLY A 32 5.03 21.31 0.70
N LEU A 33 6.00 20.52 1.18
CA LEU A 33 6.60 19.40 0.46
C LEU A 33 5.95 18.05 0.79
N GLY A 34 4.99 17.99 1.72
CA GLY A 34 4.31 16.75 2.10
C GLY A 34 3.84 15.88 0.92
N PRO A 35 3.11 16.44 -0.06
CA PRO A 35 2.70 15.68 -1.26
C PRO A 35 3.87 15.14 -2.09
N LEU A 36 4.95 15.93 -2.24
CA LEU A 36 6.15 15.49 -2.96
C LEU A 36 6.86 14.35 -2.22
N ALA A 37 6.97 14.44 -0.89
CA ALA A 37 7.55 13.38 -0.08
C ALA A 37 6.76 12.08 -0.19
N VAL A 38 5.43 12.14 -0.16
CA VAL A 38 4.56 10.97 -0.38
C VAL A 38 4.71 10.42 -1.80
N ALA A 39 4.81 11.28 -2.81
CA ALA A 39 5.04 10.84 -4.19
C ALA A 39 6.37 10.10 -4.33
N LEU A 40 7.46 10.63 -3.75
CA LEU A 40 8.77 9.97 -3.76
C LEU A 40 8.77 8.67 -2.95
N LEU A 41 8.01 8.59 -1.86
CA LEU A 41 7.82 7.36 -1.09
C LEU A 41 7.15 6.28 -1.94
N VAL A 42 6.09 6.62 -2.67
CA VAL A 42 5.41 5.69 -3.58
C VAL A 42 6.35 5.22 -4.69
N VAL A 43 7.17 6.11 -5.25
CA VAL A 43 8.22 5.74 -6.22
C VAL A 43 9.21 4.74 -5.57
N GLY A 44 9.68 5.03 -4.36
CA GLY A 44 10.58 4.16 -3.61
C GLY A 44 10.01 2.75 -3.39
N ILE A 45 8.73 2.65 -3.01
CA ILE A 45 8.02 1.37 -2.89
C ILE A 45 7.92 0.69 -4.25
N GLY A 46 7.58 1.43 -5.30
CA GLY A 46 7.44 0.89 -6.65
C GLY A 46 8.73 0.28 -7.20
N VAL A 47 9.88 0.95 -7.00
CA VAL A 47 11.18 0.44 -7.49
C VAL A 47 11.74 -0.70 -6.64
N SER A 48 11.39 -0.77 -5.34
CA SER A 48 11.92 -1.80 -4.42
C SER A 48 11.02 -3.04 -4.29
N LEU A 49 9.70 -2.85 -4.24
CA LEU A 49 8.71 -3.89 -3.94
C LEU A 49 7.69 -4.09 -5.09
N GLY A 50 7.80 -3.34 -6.18
CA GLY A 50 6.84 -3.39 -7.27
C GLY A 50 6.91 -4.65 -8.14
N GLY A 51 8.04 -5.36 -8.20
CA GLY A 51 8.20 -6.53 -9.06
C GLY A 51 7.17 -7.64 -8.83
N PRO A 52 7.00 -8.14 -7.58
CA PRO A 52 6.08 -9.23 -7.28
C PRO A 52 4.61 -8.91 -7.59
N THR A 53 4.12 -7.73 -7.19
CA THR A 53 2.67 -7.43 -7.18
C THR A 53 2.25 -6.23 -8.03
N GLY A 54 3.17 -5.36 -8.41
CA GLY A 54 2.86 -4.06 -9.00
C GLY A 54 2.50 -2.98 -7.98
N TYR A 55 2.88 -3.18 -6.71
CA TYR A 55 2.67 -2.24 -5.59
C TYR A 55 1.25 -1.67 -5.55
N ALA A 56 0.25 -2.52 -5.33
CA ALA A 56 -1.13 -2.03 -5.28
C ALA A 56 -1.32 -1.04 -4.13
N ILE A 57 -0.86 -1.40 -2.93
CA ILE A 57 -0.75 -0.60 -1.69
C ILE A 57 -1.98 0.21 -1.27
N ASN A 58 -3.11 -0.01 -1.96
CA ASN A 58 -4.35 0.73 -1.84
C ASN A 58 -5.47 -0.10 -2.52
N PRO A 59 -6.51 -0.53 -1.77
CA PRO A 59 -7.60 -1.33 -2.33
C PRO A 59 -8.35 -0.62 -3.47
N ALA A 60 -8.56 0.70 -3.37
CA ALA A 60 -9.26 1.47 -4.40
C ALA A 60 -8.43 1.58 -5.69
N ARG A 61 -7.10 1.66 -5.57
CA ARG A 61 -6.17 1.71 -6.70
C ARG A 61 -6.19 0.43 -7.52
N ASP A 62 -6.53 -0.72 -6.92
CA ASP A 62 -6.68 -2.00 -7.63
C ASP A 62 -8.14 -2.28 -8.03
N LEU A 63 -9.08 -2.23 -7.08
CA LEU A 63 -10.47 -2.63 -7.31
C LEU A 63 -11.18 -1.71 -8.30
N GLY A 64 -10.96 -0.40 -8.24
CA GLY A 64 -11.61 0.56 -9.14
C GLY A 64 -11.34 0.23 -10.61
N PRO A 65 -10.06 0.21 -11.06
CA PRO A 65 -9.69 -0.20 -12.41
C PRO A 65 -10.14 -1.62 -12.76
N ARG A 66 -10.15 -2.55 -11.80
CA ARG A 66 -10.58 -3.95 -12.03
C ARG A 66 -12.09 -4.06 -12.31
N ILE A 67 -12.92 -3.35 -11.54
CA ILE A 67 -14.37 -3.26 -11.76
C ILE A 67 -14.65 -2.62 -13.12
N ALA A 68 -13.95 -1.51 -13.43
CA ALA A 68 -14.07 -0.86 -14.74
C ALA A 68 -13.71 -1.83 -15.88
N HIS A 69 -12.59 -2.56 -15.76
CA HIS A 69 -12.20 -3.58 -16.74
C HIS A 69 -13.25 -4.70 -16.89
N ALA A 70 -13.89 -5.11 -15.80
CA ALA A 70 -14.93 -6.14 -15.83
C ALA A 70 -16.20 -5.69 -16.57
N ILE A 71 -16.65 -4.45 -16.36
CA ILE A 71 -17.93 -3.94 -16.88
C ILE A 71 -17.79 -3.34 -18.29
N LEU A 72 -16.69 -2.64 -18.58
CA LEU A 72 -16.57 -1.91 -19.84
C LEU A 72 -16.42 -2.86 -21.03
N PRO A 73 -17.07 -2.56 -22.18
CA PRO A 73 -16.95 -3.35 -23.40
C PRO A 73 -15.61 -3.06 -24.10
N ILE A 74 -14.54 -3.71 -23.64
CA ILE A 74 -13.20 -3.59 -24.23
C ILE A 74 -13.00 -4.75 -25.23
N ARG A 75 -12.78 -4.43 -26.51
CA ARG A 75 -12.56 -5.42 -27.56
C ARG A 75 -11.31 -6.24 -27.27
N GLY A 76 -11.43 -7.57 -27.25
CA GLY A 76 -10.30 -8.48 -27.01
C GLY A 76 -9.81 -8.53 -25.56
N LYS A 77 -10.60 -8.06 -24.58
CA LYS A 77 -10.19 -8.11 -23.16
C LYS A 77 -10.06 -9.53 -22.62
N GLY A 78 -9.07 -9.74 -21.76
CA GLY A 78 -8.87 -10.98 -21.03
C GLY A 78 -9.73 -11.08 -19.76
N SER A 79 -9.36 -12.03 -18.89
CA SER A 79 -9.94 -12.14 -17.55
C SER A 79 -9.58 -10.93 -16.67
N SER A 80 -10.49 -10.53 -15.77
CA SER A 80 -10.24 -9.47 -14.76
C SER A 80 -9.47 -9.98 -13.54
N ASP A 81 -8.98 -11.22 -13.56
CA ASP A 81 -8.17 -11.85 -12.51
C ASP A 81 -8.77 -11.77 -11.09
N TRP A 82 -10.07 -12.04 -10.99
CA TRP A 82 -10.80 -12.01 -9.72
C TRP A 82 -10.25 -12.95 -8.65
N ALA A 83 -9.68 -14.10 -9.06
CA ALA A 83 -9.03 -15.03 -8.13
C ALA A 83 -7.84 -14.41 -7.39
N TYR A 84 -7.18 -13.40 -7.96
CA TYR A 84 -6.08 -12.66 -7.33
C TYR A 84 -6.55 -11.40 -6.58
N SER A 85 -7.73 -10.86 -6.90
CA SER A 85 -8.20 -9.53 -6.48
C SER A 85 -8.27 -9.30 -4.97
N TRP A 86 -8.35 -10.34 -4.15
CA TRP A 86 -8.40 -10.21 -2.70
C TRP A 86 -7.05 -9.83 -2.09
N ILE A 87 -5.92 -10.14 -2.73
CA ILE A 87 -4.57 -9.81 -2.23
C ILE A 87 -4.35 -8.29 -2.14
N PRO A 88 -4.55 -7.49 -3.20
CA PRO A 88 -4.41 -6.03 -3.16
C PRO A 88 -5.51 -5.33 -2.33
N VAL A 89 -6.40 -6.09 -1.69
CA VAL A 89 -7.39 -5.60 -0.73
C VAL A 89 -6.97 -5.96 0.69
N ALA A 90 -6.83 -7.25 0.98
CA ALA A 90 -6.47 -7.75 2.30
C ALA A 90 -5.07 -7.27 2.73
N GLY A 91 -4.09 -7.34 1.83
CA GLY A 91 -2.72 -6.91 2.13
C GLY A 91 -2.65 -5.45 2.58
N PRO A 92 -3.20 -4.50 1.81
CA PRO A 92 -3.22 -3.11 2.21
C PRO A 92 -4.04 -2.82 3.46
N LEU A 93 -5.18 -3.47 3.66
CA LEU A 93 -5.98 -3.30 4.88
C LEU A 93 -5.20 -3.77 6.13
N ILE A 94 -4.52 -4.92 6.06
CA ILE A 94 -3.69 -5.44 7.15
C ILE A 94 -2.51 -4.50 7.38
N GLY A 95 -1.74 -4.16 6.35
CA GLY A 95 -0.55 -3.31 6.46
C GLY A 95 -0.87 -1.91 6.99
N GLY A 96 -1.94 -1.28 6.48
CA GLY A 96 -2.39 0.03 6.95
C GLY A 96 -2.89 0.02 8.39
N THR A 97 -3.60 -1.03 8.80
CA THR A 97 -4.04 -1.19 10.19
C THR A 97 -2.85 -1.35 11.13
N LEU A 98 -1.89 -2.22 10.80
CA LEU A 98 -0.66 -2.40 11.57
C LEU A 98 0.14 -1.09 11.68
N ALA A 99 0.25 -0.33 10.58
CA ALA A 99 0.92 0.96 10.58
C ALA A 99 0.23 1.98 11.47
N GLY A 100 -1.10 2.07 11.40
CA GLY A 100 -1.89 2.94 12.27
C GLY A 100 -1.72 2.61 13.75
N LEU A 101 -1.74 1.32 14.10
CA LEU A 101 -1.49 0.86 15.46
C LEU A 101 -0.08 1.26 15.91
N VAL A 102 0.96 0.95 15.13
CA VAL A 102 2.34 1.28 15.51
C VAL A 102 2.52 2.80 15.63
N ALA A 103 2.08 3.58 14.63
CA ALA A 103 2.20 5.04 14.64
C ALA A 103 1.49 5.69 15.83
N PHE A 104 0.37 5.11 16.29
CA PHE A 104 -0.32 5.59 17.49
C PHE A 104 0.54 5.44 18.77
N TRP A 105 1.34 4.38 18.88
CA TRP A 105 2.19 4.14 20.05
C TRP A 105 3.56 4.83 19.98
N VAL A 106 4.04 5.23 18.79
CA VAL A 106 5.36 5.87 18.60
C VAL A 106 5.58 7.07 19.53
N PRO A 107 4.64 8.03 19.69
CA PRO A 107 4.81 9.17 20.59
C PRO A 107 4.89 8.79 22.08
N MET A 108 4.40 7.61 22.47
CA MET A 108 4.48 7.12 23.86
C MET A 108 5.81 6.43 24.14
N ILE A 109 6.41 5.82 23.11
CA ILE A 109 7.68 5.06 23.19
C ILE A 109 8.89 5.98 23.12
N MET A 110 8.90 6.96 22.22
CA MET A 110 10.05 7.85 21.98
C MET A 110 10.50 8.65 23.22
N PRO A 111 9.60 9.21 24.07
CA PRO A 111 10.00 9.87 25.31
C PRO A 111 10.51 8.89 26.37
N ALA A 112 10.03 7.64 26.38
CA ALA A 112 10.38 6.64 27.39
C ALA A 112 11.78 6.03 27.22
N ILE A 113 12.41 6.21 26.07
CA ILE A 113 13.78 5.75 25.78
C ILE A 113 14.80 6.90 25.95
N ALA A 114 14.33 8.15 26.03
CA ALA A 114 15.13 9.36 26.13
C ALA A 114 15.35 9.86 27.57
N GLY A 115 14.84 9.13 28.57
CA GLY A 115 15.06 9.37 30.01
C GLY A 115 15.72 8.18 30.67
#